data_AF-A0A3C1IE26-F1
#
_entry.id   AF-A0A3C1IE26-F1
#
_cell.length_a   1.000
_cell.length_b   1.000
_cell.length_c   1.000
_cell.angle_alpha   90.00
_cell.angle_beta   90.00
_cell.angle_gamma   90.00
#
_symmetry.space_group_name_H-M   'P 1'
#
loop_
_entity.id
_entity.type
_entity.pdbx_description
1 polymer ?
#
loop_
_entity_poly.entity_id
_entity_poly.type
_entity_poly.pdbx_seq_one_letter_code
_entity_poly.pdbx_strand_id
1 'polypeptide(L)' 'DNELDKMAAWQDDMERLHGRAEVIIGKQRHGPIGTVDLSFEGRFTRFGNLVKPWQQGGDQGY' A
#
# COMPACT_ATOMS: atom_id res chain seq x y z
N ASP A 1 27.97 11.26 -10.74
CA ASP A 1 27.61 11.16 -9.32
C ASP A 1 26.22 11.70 -9.01
N ASN A 2 25.94 13.00 -9.09
CA ASN A 2 24.63 13.54 -8.67
C ASN A 2 23.39 12.99 -9.41
N GLU A 3 23.51 12.61 -10.68
CA GLU A 3 22.41 11.95 -11.42
C GLU A 3 22.19 10.49 -11.02
N LEU A 4 23.26 9.76 -10.68
CA LEU A 4 23.18 8.36 -10.28
C LEU A 4 22.47 8.24 -8.92
N ASP A 5 22.77 9.14 -7.99
CA ASP A 5 22.12 9.18 -6.67
C ASP A 5 20.61 9.48 -6.79
N LYS A 6 20.22 10.38 -7.70
CA LYS A 6 18.81 10.69 -7.96
C LYS A 6 18.07 9.52 -8.58
N MET A 7 18.71 8.79 -9.50
CA MET A 7 18.12 7.58 -10.09
C MET A 7 17.95 6.49 -9.04
N ALA A 8 18.93 6.30 -8.15
CA ALA A 8 18.84 5.33 -7.06
C ALA A 8 17.70 5.66 -6.09
N ALA A 9 17.57 6.92 -5.67
CA ALA A 9 16.47 7.35 -4.80
C ALA A 9 15.10 7.16 -5.45
N TRP A 10 14.98 7.46 -6.75
CA TRP A 10 13.74 7.24 -7.49
C TRP A 10 13.38 5.76 -7.59
N GLN A 11 14.37 4.88 -7.82
CA GLN A 11 14.14 3.43 -7.88
C GLN A 11 13.64 2.90 -6.53
N ASP A 12 14.25 3.32 -5.43
CA ASP A 12 13.84 2.93 -4.06
C ASP A 12 12.41 3.40 -3.75
N ASP A 13 12.07 4.64 -4.11
CA ASP A 13 10.72 5.16 -3.94
C ASP A 13 9.69 4.40 -4.76
N MET A 14 10.01 4.06 -6.01
CA MET A 14 9.11 3.28 -6.87
C MET A 14 8.93 1.86 -6.34
N GLU A 15 10.00 1.21 -5.87
CA GLU A 15 9.92 -0.13 -5.29
C GLU A 15 9.04 -0.15 -4.04
N ARG A 16 9.19 0.87 -3.18
CA ARG A 16 8.38 1.03 -1.97
C ARG A 16 6.90 1.32 -2.25
N LEU A 17 6.60 2.06 -3.30
CA LEU A 17 5.22 2.41 -3.70
C LEU A 17 4.56 1.34 -4.56
N HIS A 18 5.35 0.49 -5.21
CA HIS A 18 4.84 -0.54 -6.12
C HIS A 18 3.88 -1.50 -5.40
N GLY A 19 2.71 -1.69 -5.99
CA GLY A 19 1.70 -2.59 -5.45
C GLY A 19 0.95 -2.08 -4.21
N ARG A 20 1.16 -0.83 -3.79
CA ARG A 20 0.44 -0.18 -2.68
C ARG A 20 -0.53 0.88 -3.21
N ALA A 21 -1.71 0.97 -2.59
CA ALA A 21 -2.68 2.03 -2.82
C ALA A 21 -3.19 2.59 -1.49
N GLU A 22 -3.61 3.86 -1.54
CA GLU A 22 -4.21 4.57 -0.41
C GLU A 22 -5.64 4.97 -0.76
N VAL A 23 -6.61 4.59 0.08
CA VAL A 23 -8.01 4.98 -0.07
C VAL A 23 -8.36 5.99 1.02
N ILE A 24 -8.69 7.22 0.60
CA ILE A 24 -9.06 8.32 1.49
C ILE A 24 -10.58 8.39 1.60
N ILE A 25 -11.10 8.18 2.81
CA ILE A 25 -12.51 8.33 3.14
C ILE A 25 -12.73 9.79 3.57
N GLY A 26 -12.96 10.67 2.60
CA GLY A 26 -13.15 12.11 2.85
C GLY A 26 -14.50 12.46 3.50
N LYS A 27 -15.51 11.60 3.40
CA LYS A 27 -16.83 11.81 4.01
C LYS A 27 -17.48 10.49 4.40
N GLN A 28 -17.84 10.37 5.68
CA GLN A 28 -18.65 9.29 6.21
C GLN A 28 -19.76 9.86 7.10
N ARG A 29 -21.00 9.40 6.92
CA ARG A 29 -22.12 9.83 7.77
C ARG A 29 -22.05 9.08 9.10
N HIS A 30 -22.12 9.83 10.19
CA HIS A 30 -22.18 9.29 11.56
C HIS A 30 -21.05 8.28 11.89
N GLY A 31 -19.89 8.44 11.27
CA GLY A 31 -18.76 7.52 11.45
C GLY A 31 -17.42 8.18 11.20
N PRO A 32 -16.31 7.49 11.54
CA PRO A 32 -14.98 8.02 11.37
C PRO A 32 -14.62 8.17 9.89
N ILE A 33 -13.91 9.25 9.59
CA ILE A 33 -13.16 9.42 8.34
C ILE A 33 -11.72 8.94 8.54
N GLY A 34 -10.99 8.76 7.45
CA GLY A 34 -9.58 8.39 7.52
C GLY A 34 -9.08 7.78 6.25
N THR A 35 -7.94 7.12 6.37
CA THR A 35 -7.20 6.57 5.26
C THR A 35 -7.01 5.07 5.45
N VAL A 36 -7.15 4.30 4.37
CA VAL A 36 -6.98 2.85 4.38
C VAL A 36 -5.94 2.45 3.33
N ASP A 37 -4.88 1.79 3.79
CA ASP A 37 -3.89 1.17 2.91
C ASP A 37 -4.43 -0.13 2.30
N LEU A 38 -4.29 -0.27 0.98
CA LEU A 38 -4.69 -1.42 0.18
C LEU A 38 -3.52 -1.93 -0.69
N SER A 39 -3.61 -3.18 -1.13
CA SER A 39 -2.76 -3.69 -2.21
C SER A 39 -3.36 -3.33 -3.55
N PHE A 40 -2.55 -2.93 -4.53
CA PHE A 40 -2.99 -2.64 -5.89
C PHE A 40 -2.32 -3.57 -6.90
N GLU A 41 -3.11 -4.34 -7.63
CA GLU A 41 -2.63 -5.19 -8.72
C GLU A 41 -2.91 -4.53 -10.07
N GLY A 42 -1.91 -3.80 -10.58
CA GLY A 42 -2.05 -2.99 -11.80
C GLY A 42 -2.41 -3.78 -13.06
N ARG A 43 -2.05 -5.08 -13.14
CA ARG A 43 -2.40 -5.94 -14.28
C ARG A 43 -3.90 -6.13 -14.47
N PHE A 44 -4.66 -6.07 -13.37
CA PHE A 44 -6.11 -6.28 -13.37
C PHE A 44 -6.88 -5.05 -12.87
N THR A 45 -6.18 -3.94 -12.60
CA THR A 45 -6.73 -2.74 -11.96
C THR A 45 -7.53 -3.10 -10.70
N ARG A 46 -6.98 -4.02 -9.89
CA ARG A 46 -7.69 -4.62 -8.75
C ARG A 46 -7.13 -4.10 -7.44
N PHE A 47 -8.03 -3.69 -6.55
CA PHE A 47 -7.71 -3.39 -5.15
C PHE A 47 -7.95 -4.63 -4.28
N GLY A 48 -7.02 -4.92 -3.39
CA GLY A 48 -7.07 -6.02 -2.45
C GLY A 48 -6.69 -5.58 -1.05
N ASN A 49 -6.82 -6.49 -0.08
CA ASN A 49 -6.43 -6.21 1.29
C ASN A 49 -4.90 -6.25 1.40
N LEU A 50 -4.29 -5.15 1.84
CA LEU A 50 -2.88 -5.15 2.18
C LEU A 50 -2.67 -6.01 3.43
N VAL A 51 -1.77 -6.99 3.36
CA VAL A 51 -1.41 -7.82 4.50
C VAL A 51 -0.78 -6.94 5.57
N LYS A 52 -1.40 -6.90 6.75
CA LYS A 52 -0.89 -6.12 7.86
C LYS A 52 0.10 -6.97 8.68
N PRO A 53 1.11 -6.37 9.34
CA PRO A 53 2.13 -7.12 10.07
C PRO A 53 1.56 -8.13 11.09
N TRP A 54 0.45 -7.81 11.75
CA TRP A 54 -0.22 -8.70 12.70
C TRP A 54 -1.02 -9.84 12.06
N GLN A 55 -1.29 -9.78 10.77
CA GLN A 55 -1.97 -10.86 10.03
C GLN A 55 -1.00 -11.94 9.57
N GLN A 56 0.32 -11.70 9.63
CA GLN A 56 1.34 -12.67 9.23
C GLN A 56 1.48 -13.88 10.19
N GLY A 57 0.73 -13.91 11.30
CA GLY A 57 0.75 -15.01 12.29
C GLY A 57 -0.56 -15.79 12.47
N GLY A 58 -1.58 -15.54 11.65
CA GLY A 58 -2.92 -16.11 11.83
C GLY A 58 -3.18 -17.48 11.19
N ASP A 59 -2.20 -18.08 10.53
CA ASP A 59 -2.31 -19.38 9.84
C ASP A 59 -1.54 -20.49 10.57
N GLN A 60 -1.70 -20.56 11.90
CA GLN A 60 -1.49 -21.81 12.63
C GLN A 60 -2.87 -22.37 12.91
N GLY A 61 -3.34 -23.21 11.99
CA GLY A 61 -4.61 -23.90 12.06
C GLY A 61 -4.82 -24.66 13.36
N TYR A 62 -6.11 -24.82 13.70
CA TYR A 62 -6.55 -25.89 14.59
C TYR A 62 -6.45 -27.24 13.86
#